data_AF-A0A388PZQ0-F1
#
_entry.id   AF-A0A388PZQ0-F1
#
_cell.length_a   1.000
_cell.length_b   1.000
_cell.length_c   1.000
_cell.angle_alpha   90.00
_cell.angle_beta   90.00
_cell.angle_gamma   90.00
#
_symmetry.space_group_name_H-M   'P 1'
#
loop_
_entity.id
_entity.type
_entity.pdbx_description
1 polymer ?
#
loop_
_entity_poly.entity_id
_entity_poly.type
_entity_poly.pdbx_seq_one_letter_code
_entity_poly.pdbx_strand_id
1 'polypeptide(L)'
;MGVCQKTSGQFILRIEDTDIERSTPEAVEAIMDGMTWLHLDYDEGPIYQTKRMATYKTYIDQLIKEDKAYLCYASKEELEILRESQMKAGLKPKYDGKWRPEPGKILPSTPENIQPVVRFKNPTSGVVTWHDLVKGEITIANEELDDLVIA
;
A
#
# COMPACT_ATOMS: atom_id res chain seq x y z
N MET A 1 -22.23 -7.55 -6.53
CA MET A 1 -22.90 -8.36 -7.57
C MET A 1 -23.72 -7.57 -8.58
N GLY A 2 -24.57 -6.62 -8.17
CA GLY A 2 -25.50 -5.98 -9.11
C GLY A 2 -24.87 -5.32 -10.34
N VAL A 3 -23.63 -4.84 -10.25
CA VAL A 3 -22.90 -4.30 -11.41
C VAL A 3 -22.42 -5.43 -12.33
N CYS A 4 -21.72 -6.44 -11.82
CA CYS A 4 -21.23 -7.57 -12.62
C CYS A 4 -22.39 -8.31 -13.31
N GLN A 5 -23.46 -8.61 -12.58
CA GLN A 5 -24.63 -9.29 -13.13
C GLN A 5 -25.33 -8.47 -14.23
N LYS A 6 -25.44 -7.14 -14.08
CA LYS A 6 -26.04 -6.25 -15.09
C LYS A 6 -25.15 -6.04 -16.33
N THR A 7 -23.86 -6.29 -16.21
CA THR A 7 -22.87 -6.05 -17.28
C THR A 7 -22.31 -7.34 -17.87
N SER A 8 -22.82 -8.50 -17.44
CA SER A 8 -22.26 -9.82 -17.77
C SER A 8 -20.76 -9.92 -17.43
N GLY A 9 -20.33 -9.22 -16.38
CA GLY A 9 -18.98 -9.27 -15.83
C GLY A 9 -18.83 -10.35 -14.76
N GLN A 10 -17.57 -10.62 -14.37
CA GLN A 10 -17.24 -11.60 -13.33
C GLN A 10 -17.09 -10.94 -11.96
N PHE A 11 -17.48 -11.65 -10.91
CA PHE A 11 -17.22 -11.31 -9.52
C PHE A 11 -16.10 -12.19 -8.97
N ILE A 12 -14.96 -11.57 -8.67
CA ILE A 12 -13.76 -12.25 -8.16
C ILE A 12 -13.66 -12.02 -6.65
N LEU A 13 -13.53 -13.09 -5.87
CA LEU A 13 -13.29 -13.04 -4.43
C LEU A 13 -11.80 -13.18 -4.13
N ARG A 14 -11.23 -12.17 -3.47
CA ARG A 14 -9.85 -12.17 -2.97
C ARG A 14 -9.83 -11.93 -1.47
N ILE A 15 -9.09 -12.75 -0.75
CA ILE A 15 -8.89 -12.66 0.70
C ILE A 15 -7.53 -11.99 0.95
N GLU A 16 -7.55 -10.84 1.60
CA GLU A 16 -6.36 -10.04 1.93
C GLU A 16 -5.74 -10.50 3.26
N ASP A 17 -5.13 -11.70 3.25
CA ASP A 17 -4.64 -12.40 4.45
C ASP A 17 -3.17 -12.10 4.81
N THR A 18 -2.61 -10.97 4.34
CA THR A 18 -1.20 -10.61 4.62
C THR A 18 -0.96 -10.17 6.06
N ASP A 19 -2.00 -9.67 6.73
CA ASP A 19 -1.91 -9.33 8.15
C ASP A 19 -2.39 -10.53 8.98
N ILE A 20 -1.43 -11.35 9.40
CA ILE A 20 -1.69 -12.63 10.08
C ILE A 20 -2.40 -12.42 11.43
N GLU A 21 -2.12 -11.31 12.12
CA GLU A 21 -2.76 -11.02 13.41
C GLU A 21 -4.24 -10.68 13.26
N ARG A 22 -4.61 -10.03 12.15
CA ARG A 22 -6.00 -9.62 11.87
C ARG A 22 -6.78 -10.60 10.99
N SER A 23 -6.09 -11.48 10.26
CA SER A 23 -6.68 -12.38 9.26
C SER A 23 -6.75 -13.82 9.78
N THR A 24 -7.46 -14.02 10.88
CA THR A 24 -7.59 -15.36 11.47
C THR A 24 -8.47 -16.26 10.59
N PRO A 25 -8.28 -17.60 10.63
CA PRO A 25 -9.13 -18.54 9.91
C PRO A 25 -10.63 -18.34 10.19
N GLU A 26 -10.98 -18.02 11.44
CA GLU A 26 -12.36 -17.80 11.88
C GLU A 26 -12.96 -16.53 11.26
N ALA A 27 -12.15 -15.47 11.10
CA ALA A 27 -12.58 -14.25 10.45
C ALA A 27 -12.86 -14.49 8.94
N VAL A 28 -12.02 -15.30 8.30
CA VAL A 28 -12.24 -15.71 6.90
C VAL A 28 -13.50 -16.55 6.78
N GLU A 29 -13.71 -17.53 7.66
CA GLU A 29 -14.91 -18.38 7.67
C GLU A 29 -16.18 -17.55 7.86
N ALA A 30 -16.19 -16.59 8.80
CA ALA A 30 -17.34 -15.71 9.01
C ALA A 30 -17.69 -14.87 7.76
N ILE A 31 -16.68 -14.45 6.97
CA ILE A 31 -16.91 -13.78 5.69
C ILE A 31 -17.57 -14.75 4.70
N MET A 32 -17.07 -15.97 4.58
CA MET A 32 -17.61 -16.98 3.65
C MET A 32 -19.05 -17.36 4.01
N ASP A 33 -19.34 -17.53 5.29
CA ASP A 33 -20.69 -17.83 5.79
C ASP A 33 -21.65 -16.67 5.51
N GLY A 34 -21.22 -15.43 5.77
CA GLY A 34 -22.01 -14.23 5.48
C GLY A 34 -22.31 -14.09 3.97
N MET A 35 -21.32 -14.38 3.12
CA MET A 35 -21.53 -14.38 1.66
C MET A 35 -22.52 -15.47 1.24
N THR A 36 -22.40 -16.68 1.78
CA THR A 36 -23.31 -17.79 1.49
C THR A 36 -24.73 -17.47 1.93
N TRP A 37 -24.90 -16.92 3.14
CA TRP A 37 -26.20 -16.53 3.70
C TRP A 37 -26.90 -15.46 2.87
N LEU A 38 -26.14 -14.52 2.30
CA LEU A 38 -26.64 -13.46 1.43
C LEU A 38 -26.75 -13.88 -0.05
N HIS A 39 -26.44 -15.13 -0.38
CA HIS A 39 -26.36 -15.63 -1.76
C HIS A 39 -25.45 -14.77 -2.66
N LEU A 40 -24.30 -14.35 -2.12
CA LEU A 40 -23.27 -13.58 -2.84
C LEU A 40 -22.26 -14.51 -3.51
N ASP A 41 -22.72 -15.31 -4.46
CA ASP A 41 -21.86 -16.23 -5.21
C ASP A 41 -20.83 -15.46 -6.05
N TYR A 42 -19.57 -15.91 -6.02
CA TYR A 42 -18.47 -15.37 -6.83
C TYR A 42 -18.08 -16.35 -7.94
N ASP A 43 -17.61 -15.82 -9.05
CA ASP A 43 -17.24 -16.57 -10.25
C ASP A 43 -15.80 -17.12 -10.17
N GLU A 44 -14.89 -16.41 -9.48
CA GLU A 44 -13.49 -16.81 -9.31
C GLU A 44 -13.03 -16.59 -7.86
N GLY A 45 -12.32 -17.57 -7.29
CA GLY A 45 -11.73 -17.48 -5.95
C GLY A 45 -12.13 -18.64 -5.02
N PRO A 46 -11.91 -18.50 -3.69
CA PRO A 46 -11.21 -17.40 -3.04
C PRO A 46 -9.70 -17.42 -3.36
N ILE A 47 -9.16 -16.27 -3.78
CA ILE A 47 -7.72 -16.08 -4.01
C ILE A 47 -7.09 -15.55 -2.73
N TYR A 48 -6.12 -16.27 -2.17
CA TYR A 48 -5.40 -15.86 -0.96
C TYR A 48 -4.12 -15.11 -1.32
N GLN A 49 -3.91 -13.96 -0.68
CA GLN A 49 -2.77 -13.09 -0.93
C GLN A 49 -1.46 -13.70 -0.44
N THR A 50 -1.46 -14.40 0.69
CA THR A 50 -0.29 -15.12 1.23
C THR A 50 0.30 -16.12 0.23
N LYS A 51 -0.51 -16.72 -0.63
CA LYS A 51 -0.06 -17.64 -1.69
C LYS A 51 0.64 -16.93 -2.87
N ARG A 52 0.68 -15.60 -2.86
CA ARG A 52 1.20 -14.76 -3.96
C ARG A 52 2.43 -13.93 -3.57
N MET A 53 3.02 -14.16 -2.39
CA MET A 53 4.20 -13.42 -1.90
C MET A 53 5.37 -13.40 -2.89
N ALA A 54 5.62 -14.50 -3.59
CA ALA A 54 6.67 -14.56 -4.61
C ALA A 54 6.43 -13.56 -5.75
N THR A 55 5.17 -13.40 -6.19
CA THR A 55 4.79 -12.44 -7.22
C THR A 55 4.99 -11.00 -6.76
N TYR A 56 4.64 -10.68 -5.52
CA TYR A 56 4.86 -9.33 -4.98
C TYR A 56 6.34 -9.00 -4.91
N LYS A 57 7.17 -9.94 -4.44
CA LYS A 57 8.62 -9.77 -4.42
C LYS A 57 9.17 -9.42 -5.81
N THR A 58 8.75 -10.13 -6.86
CA THR A 58 9.16 -9.82 -8.24
C THR A 58 8.84 -8.39 -8.65
N TYR A 59 7.63 -7.90 -8.35
CA TYR A 59 7.24 -6.54 -8.71
C TYR A 59 7.91 -5.47 -7.84
N ILE A 60 8.17 -5.76 -6.56
CA ILE A 60 8.94 -4.88 -5.68
C ILE A 60 10.38 -4.71 -6.21
N ASP A 61 11.03 -5.82 -6.55
CA ASP A 61 12.38 -5.82 -7.12
C ASP A 61 12.41 -5.02 -8.45
N GLN A 62 11.37 -5.16 -9.27
CA GLN A 62 11.21 -4.39 -10.50
C GLN A 62 11.06 -2.89 -10.21
N LEU A 63 10.22 -2.49 -9.25
CA LEU A 63 10.02 -1.07 -8.90
C LEU A 63 11.31 -0.44 -8.38
N ILE A 64 12.09 -1.15 -7.57
CA ILE A 64 13.39 -0.68 -7.10
C ILE A 64 14.35 -0.51 -8.27
N LYS A 65 14.41 -1.50 -9.18
CA LYS A 65 15.27 -1.43 -10.39
C LYS A 65 14.90 -0.26 -11.30
N GLU A 66 13.63 0.10 -11.37
CA GLU A 66 13.11 1.20 -12.18
C GLU A 66 13.17 2.57 -11.47
N ASP A 67 13.82 2.68 -10.31
CA ASP A 67 13.86 3.89 -9.46
C ASP A 67 12.46 4.42 -9.08
N LYS A 68 11.47 3.51 -9.01
CA LYS A 68 10.11 3.79 -8.55
C LYS A 68 9.88 3.42 -7.08
N ALA A 69 10.86 2.77 -6.46
CA ALA A 69 10.86 2.44 -5.05
C ALA A 69 12.28 2.42 -4.49
N TYR A 70 12.42 2.55 -3.17
CA TYR A 70 13.73 2.57 -2.51
C TYR A 70 13.67 1.94 -1.11
N LEU A 71 14.84 1.55 -0.60
CA LEU A 71 14.99 1.01 0.75
C LEU A 71 15.04 2.14 1.78
N CYS A 72 14.23 2.03 2.83
CA CYS A 72 14.17 2.94 3.95
C CYS A 72 14.50 2.21 5.24
N TYR A 73 15.53 2.70 5.94
CA TYR A 73 16.00 2.13 7.20
C TYR A 73 15.60 2.98 8.41
N ALA A 74 14.58 3.85 8.25
CA ALA A 74 14.06 4.63 9.37
C ALA A 74 13.43 3.69 10.41
N SER A 75 13.86 3.79 11.67
CA SER A 75 13.29 3.00 12.76
C SER A 75 11.88 3.49 13.10
N LYS A 76 11.09 2.66 13.79
CA LYS A 76 9.75 3.07 14.26
C LYS A 76 9.85 4.27 15.20
N GLU A 77 10.86 4.28 16.07
CA GLU A 77 11.13 5.35 17.02
C GLU A 77 11.51 6.65 16.31
N GLU A 78 12.36 6.60 15.27
CA GLU A 78 12.68 7.78 14.46
C GLU A 78 11.44 8.36 13.78
N LEU A 79 10.57 7.50 13.24
CA LEU A 79 9.33 7.93 12.58
C LEU A 79 8.32 8.52 13.58
N GLU A 80 8.24 7.98 14.79
CA GLU A 80 7.35 8.52 15.84
C GLU A 80 7.83 9.89 16.32
N ILE A 81 9.14 10.04 16.54
CA ILE A 81 9.74 11.34 16.90
C ILE A 81 9.47 12.38 15.80
N LEU A 82 9.65 12.00 14.52
CA LEU A 82 9.34 12.86 13.39
C LEU A 82 7.86 13.27 13.40
N ARG A 83 6.95 12.30 13.53
CA ARG A 83 5.50 12.53 13.57
C ARG A 83 5.13 13.50 14.70
N GLU A 84 5.60 13.26 15.92
CA GLU A 84 5.34 14.14 17.05
C GLU A 84 5.87 15.56 16.81
N SER A 85 7.07 15.69 16.23
CA SER A 85 7.67 17.00 15.95
C SER A 85 6.84 17.80 14.94
N GLN A 86 6.34 17.15 13.88
CA GLN A 86 5.49 17.77 12.88
C GLN A 86 4.13 18.17 13.48
N MET A 87 3.53 17.31 14.31
CA MET A 87 2.28 17.62 15.00
C MET A 87 2.44 18.81 15.95
N LYS A 88 3.52 18.86 16.74
CA LYS A 88 3.84 19.99 17.64
C LYS A 88 4.04 21.30 16.86
N ALA A 89 4.53 21.23 15.63
CA ALA A 89 4.68 22.37 14.73
C ALA A 89 3.40 22.73 13.95
N GLY A 90 2.28 22.02 14.16
CA GLY A 90 1.04 22.23 13.40
C GLY A 90 1.12 21.79 11.93
N LEU A 91 2.13 20.99 11.57
CA LEU A 91 2.34 20.45 10.24
C LEU A 91 1.60 19.11 10.08
N LYS A 92 1.17 18.81 8.85
CA LYS A 92 0.62 17.49 8.51
C LYS A 92 1.76 16.46 8.57
N PRO A 93 1.61 15.37 9.36
CA PRO A 93 2.67 14.37 9.45
C PRO A 93 2.92 13.68 8.12
N LYS A 94 4.19 13.64 7.69
CA LYS A 94 4.66 13.03 6.43
C LYS A 94 6.07 12.53 6.62
N TYR A 95 6.45 11.48 5.88
CA TYR A 95 7.84 11.06 5.81
C TYR A 95 8.71 12.22 5.30
N ASP A 96 9.87 12.42 5.92
CA ASP A 96 10.79 13.52 5.61
C ASP A 96 11.71 13.23 4.42
N GLY A 97 11.59 12.04 3.82
CA GLY A 97 12.43 11.63 2.71
C GLY A 97 13.86 11.31 3.13
N LYS A 98 14.20 11.12 4.42
CA LYS A 98 15.58 10.89 4.90
C LYS A 98 16.36 9.88 4.04
N TRP A 99 15.73 8.74 3.73
CA TRP A 99 16.29 7.65 2.92
C TRP A 99 15.93 7.72 1.43
N ARG A 100 15.11 8.69 0.99
CA ARG A 100 14.75 8.86 -0.42
C ARG A 100 16.00 9.24 -1.23
N PRO A 101 16.39 8.45 -2.25
CA PRO A 101 17.48 8.79 -3.15
C PRO A 101 17.08 9.98 -4.02
N GLU A 102 17.94 10.99 -4.07
CA GLU A 102 17.79 12.17 -4.93
C GLU A 102 19.10 12.48 -5.64
N PRO A 103 19.06 13.06 -6.85
CA PRO A 103 20.27 13.50 -7.54
C PRO A 103 21.13 14.41 -6.64
N GLY A 104 22.38 14.01 -6.41
CA GLY A 104 23.33 14.77 -5.59
C GLY A 104 23.15 14.64 -4.07
N LYS A 105 22.16 13.87 -3.59
CA LYS A 105 21.97 13.63 -2.16
C LYS A 105 22.83 12.45 -1.69
N ILE A 106 23.60 12.69 -0.63
CA ILE A 106 24.35 11.64 0.07
C ILE A 106 23.40 11.00 1.08
N LEU A 107 23.16 9.70 0.95
CA LEU A 107 22.35 8.94 1.90
C LEU A 107 23.14 8.63 3.18
N PRO A 108 22.47 8.47 4.33
CA PRO A 108 23.12 7.99 5.55
C PRO A 108 23.73 6.60 5.36
N SER A 109 24.73 6.25 6.19
CA SER A 109 25.26 4.89 6.23
C SER A 109 24.18 3.90 6.65
N THR A 110 24.08 2.78 5.94
CA THR A 110 23.10 1.73 6.22
C THR A 110 23.36 1.11 7.60
N PRO A 111 22.40 1.13 8.53
CA PRO A 111 22.54 0.48 9.82
C PRO A 111 22.55 -1.05 9.68
N GLU A 112 23.45 -1.74 10.38
CA GLU A 112 23.62 -3.20 10.26
C GLU A 112 22.45 -3.99 10.88
N ASN A 113 21.76 -3.42 11.87
CA ASN A 113 20.75 -4.12 12.68
C ASN A 113 19.30 -3.75 12.34
N ILE A 114 19.06 -3.02 11.24
CA ILE A 114 17.71 -2.63 10.84
C ILE A 114 17.37 -3.30 9.51
N GLN A 115 16.30 -4.09 9.51
CA GLN A 115 15.71 -4.58 8.27
C GLN A 115 14.96 -3.40 7.61
N PRO A 116 15.31 -3.06 6.36
CA PRO A 116 14.65 -1.96 5.66
C PRO A 116 13.22 -2.33 5.29
N VAL A 117 12.39 -1.31 5.18
CA VAL A 117 11.14 -1.37 4.42
C VAL A 117 11.37 -0.83 3.01
N VAL A 118 10.51 -1.20 2.07
CA VAL A 118 10.48 -0.61 0.73
C VAL A 118 9.44 0.49 0.70
N ARG A 119 9.84 1.69 0.27
CA ARG A 119 8.92 2.81 0.03
C ARG A 119 8.73 3.04 -1.46
N PHE A 120 7.49 3.33 -1.87
CA PHE A 120 7.20 3.83 -3.20
C PHE A 120 7.71 5.26 -3.33
N LYS A 121 8.40 5.56 -4.42
CA LYS A 121 8.98 6.87 -4.70
C LYS A 121 7.96 7.73 -5.45
N ASN A 122 7.05 8.36 -4.72
CA ASN A 122 6.05 9.24 -5.31
C ASN A 122 6.74 10.44 -5.99
N PRO A 123 6.25 10.92 -7.13
CA PRO A 123 6.68 12.21 -7.66
C PRO A 123 6.50 13.31 -6.60
N THR A 124 7.40 14.29 -6.55
CA THR A 124 7.35 15.36 -5.54
C THR A 124 6.54 16.58 -5.97
N SER A 125 6.15 16.65 -7.24
CA SER A 125 5.42 17.77 -7.82
C SER A 125 4.49 17.30 -8.92
N GLY A 126 3.58 18.19 -9.34
CA GLY A 126 2.51 17.87 -10.30
C GLY A 126 1.28 17.30 -9.61
N VAL A 127 0.42 16.67 -10.40
CA VAL A 127 -0.87 16.15 -9.93
C VAL A 127 -1.13 14.76 -10.48
N VAL A 128 -1.91 13.98 -9.74
CA VAL A 128 -2.52 12.73 -10.21
C VAL A 128 -4.03 12.96 -10.32
N THR A 129 -4.57 12.70 -11.49
CA THR A 129 -6.00 12.86 -11.80
C THR A 129 -6.58 11.56 -12.30
N TRP A 130 -7.77 11.20 -11.82
CA TRP A 130 -8.53 10.07 -12.34
C TRP A 130 -10.04 10.36 -12.29
N HIS A 131 -10.80 9.58 -13.05
CA HIS A 131 -12.26 9.66 -13.05
C HIS A 131 -12.83 8.53 -12.19
N ASP A 132 -13.34 8.87 -11.01
CA ASP A 132 -14.08 7.97 -10.13
C ASP A 132 -15.53 7.87 -10.59
N LEU A 133 -16.08 6.65 -10.65
CA LEU A 133 -17.44 6.42 -11.17
C LEU A 133 -18.55 6.99 -10.28
N VAL A 134 -18.26 7.32 -9.02
CA VAL A 134 -19.23 7.87 -8.06
C VAL A 134 -19.00 9.36 -7.85
N LYS A 135 -17.74 9.77 -7.66
CA LYS A 135 -17.36 11.15 -7.31
C LYS A 135 -16.97 12.01 -8.51
N GLY A 136 -16.84 11.42 -9.71
CA GLY A 136 -16.39 12.11 -10.90
C GLY A 136 -14.89 12.32 -10.93
N GLU A 137 -14.43 13.43 -11.51
CA GLU A 137 -13.00 13.73 -11.59
C GLU A 137 -12.42 14.07 -10.19
N ILE A 138 -11.39 13.34 -9.80
CA ILE A 138 -10.61 13.58 -8.58
C ILE A 138 -9.19 13.93 -9.00
N THR A 139 -8.66 15.03 -8.46
CA THR A 139 -7.28 15.46 -8.65
C THR A 139 -6.61 15.65 -7.30
N ILE A 140 -5.42 15.08 -7.13
CA ILE A 140 -4.60 15.21 -5.93
C ILE A 140 -3.21 15.74 -6.32
N ALA A 141 -2.74 16.77 -5.62
CA ALA A 141 -1.37 17.25 -5.77
C ALA A 141 -0.39 16.22 -5.22
N ASN A 142 0.69 15.95 -5.95
CA ASN A 142 1.69 14.97 -5.54
C ASN A 142 2.38 15.32 -4.21
N GLU A 143 2.46 16.61 -3.89
CA GLU A 143 2.93 17.11 -2.59
C GLU A 143 2.06 16.63 -1.42
N GLU A 144 0.81 16.25 -1.65
CA GLU A 144 -0.09 15.68 -0.64
C GLU A 144 0.09 14.19 -0.40
N LEU A 145 0.79 13.51 -1.31
CA LEU A 145 1.07 12.08 -1.25
C LEU A 145 2.39 11.83 -0.51
N ASP A 146 2.43 10.78 0.30
CA ASP A 146 3.62 10.38 1.03
C ASP A 146 4.29 9.18 0.34
N ASP A 147 5.60 8.98 0.55
CA ASP A 147 6.32 7.80 0.04
C ASP A 147 5.90 6.56 0.86
N LEU A 148 4.79 5.94 0.46
CA LEU A 148 4.13 4.85 1.19
C LEU A 148 5.02 3.60 1.29
N VAL A 149 4.98 2.93 2.44
CA VAL A 149 5.58 1.61 2.59
C VAL A 149 4.80 0.59 1.79
N ILE A 150 5.49 -0.21 0.97
CA ILE A 150 4.92 -1.22 0.08
C ILE A 150 5.45 -2.63 0.31
N ALA A 151 6.52 -2.80 1.11
CA ALA A 151 7.07 -4.09 1.51
C ALA A 151 7.91 -3.98 2.78
#